data_AF-A0A1U6GL96-F1
#
_entry.id   AF-A0A1U6GL96-F1
#
_cell.length_a   1.000
_cell.length_b   1.000
_cell.length_c   1.000
_cell.angle_alpha   90.00
_cell.angle_beta   90.00
_cell.angle_gamma   90.00
#
_symmetry.space_group_name_H-M   'P 1'
#
loop_
_entity.id
_entity.type
_entity.pdbx_description
1 polymer ?
#
loop_
_entity_poly.entity_id
_entity_poly.type
_entity_poly.pdbx_seq_one_letter_code
_entity_poly.pdbx_strand_id
1 'polypeptide(L)'
;MIGSDLSTHANNKMLACDGDFIVKSKSKNTKSIGGIVGKVIALHESEGGRYDIFNRGAVGKYKWTSGYENIGDRTIDEWRELGALSGDNKAKRFAMGKYQIIPDTLGEVQKSLKLSGSTKLTPETQELMFLEHFIKKTNIITAIKSGSSKNIESAAIKIAKIWASVGVPFDTSRIAYKKVNGKSVPYTIYLKKGQSYWSGTGRNKAHTPPALVIKALQDMHSDYKTLMSQGLSSEEAFERVMSVDKKLF
;
A
#
# COMPACT_ATOMS: atom_id res chain seq x y z
N MET A 1 48.08 31.46 35.26
CA MET A 1 47.85 30.00 35.31
C MET A 1 46.49 29.72 34.71
N ILE A 2 46.48 28.93 33.61
CA ILE A 2 45.41 28.04 33.10
C ILE A 2 44.06 28.74 32.82
N GLY A 3 43.70 29.10 31.58
CA GLY A 3 43.35 28.22 30.44
C GLY A 3 41.81 28.11 30.37
N SER A 4 41.09 28.26 29.27
CA SER A 4 41.40 28.23 27.84
C SER A 4 40.23 28.81 27.05
N ASP A 5 40.58 29.43 25.92
CA ASP A 5 39.76 29.85 24.78
C ASP A 5 38.61 28.92 24.38
N LEU A 6 37.52 29.52 23.89
CA LEU A 6 37.16 29.41 22.46
C LEU A 6 36.00 30.36 22.13
N SER A 7 36.39 31.43 21.46
CA SER A 7 35.62 32.16 20.45
C SER A 7 35.01 31.19 19.41
N THR A 8 34.06 31.50 18.54
CA THR A 8 33.78 32.74 17.80
C THR A 8 32.51 32.46 16.98
N HIS A 9 31.66 33.48 16.82
CA HIS A 9 30.90 33.79 15.60
C HIS A 9 29.72 32.90 15.18
N ALA A 10 28.53 33.36 15.58
CA ALA A 10 27.35 33.30 14.75
C ALA A 10 27.57 34.08 13.43
N ASN A 11 27.24 33.47 12.30
CA ASN A 11 26.59 34.14 11.17
C ASN A 11 26.14 33.16 10.05
N ASN A 12 24.90 33.41 9.61
CA ASN A 12 24.31 33.19 8.28
C ASN A 12 23.64 31.86 7.85
N LYS A 13 22.34 32.04 7.55
CA LYS A 13 21.56 31.61 6.36
C LYS A 13 21.21 30.13 6.18
N MET A 14 19.91 29.86 6.37
CA MET A 14 18.97 29.35 5.36
C MET A 14 19.48 28.22 4.44
N LEU A 15 18.99 26.98 4.65
CA LEU A 15 18.55 26.03 3.60
C LEU A 15 18.17 24.65 4.19
N ALA A 16 17.25 24.00 3.48
CA ALA A 16 16.85 22.59 3.51
C ALA A 16 15.97 22.10 4.67
N CYS A 17 14.66 22.14 4.44
CA CYS A 17 13.68 21.27 5.05
C CYS A 17 13.82 19.86 4.43
N ASP A 18 14.84 19.11 4.83
CA ASP A 18 14.95 17.70 4.46
C ASP A 18 14.05 16.84 5.36
N GLY A 19 13.30 15.98 4.70
CA GLY A 19 12.24 15.18 5.29
C GLY A 19 12.77 14.12 6.24
N ASP A 20 12.64 14.37 7.53
CA ASP A 20 12.65 13.34 8.56
C ASP A 20 11.23 13.17 9.13
N PHE A 21 10.40 12.45 8.38
CA PHE A 21 9.27 11.73 8.96
C PHE A 21 9.56 10.22 8.88
N ILE A 22 10.56 9.78 9.64
CA ILE A 22 10.82 8.35 9.85
C ILE A 22 10.06 7.89 11.09
N VAL A 23 8.93 7.22 10.85
CA VAL A 23 8.31 6.35 11.86
C VAL A 23 9.25 5.18 12.11
N LYS A 24 9.80 5.09 13.32
CA LYS A 24 10.64 3.96 13.77
C LYS A 24 9.81 2.67 13.81
N SER A 25 9.95 1.79 12.81
CA SER A 25 9.44 0.41 12.90
C SER A 25 10.57 -0.54 13.32
N LYS A 26 10.37 -1.28 14.41
CA LYS A 26 11.23 -2.40 14.81
C LYS A 26 10.81 -3.64 14.01
N SER A 27 11.25 -3.75 12.77
CA SER A 27 11.17 -4.99 11.98
C SER A 27 12.55 -5.29 11.41
N LYS A 28 13.02 -6.54 11.55
CA LYS A 28 14.30 -7.02 11.03
C LYS A 28 14.32 -6.84 9.50
N ASN A 29 14.95 -5.77 9.03
CA ASN A 29 15.57 -5.55 7.71
C ASN A 29 15.01 -6.31 6.48
N THR A 30 13.69 -6.46 6.35
CA THR A 30 13.08 -6.88 5.08
C THR A 30 12.99 -5.66 4.19
N LYS A 31 13.66 -5.73 3.04
CA LYS A 31 13.65 -4.64 2.05
C LYS A 31 12.20 -4.45 1.61
N SER A 32 11.57 -3.35 2.01
CA SER A 32 10.20 -3.02 1.61
C SER A 32 10.13 -2.98 0.09
N ILE A 33 9.35 -3.88 -0.50
CA ILE A 33 9.17 -3.96 -1.93
C ILE A 33 8.01 -3.01 -2.33
N GLY A 34 8.00 -2.55 -3.57
CA GLY A 34 7.02 -1.56 -4.04
C GLY A 34 7.52 -0.13 -4.07
N GLY A 35 8.81 0.10 -3.80
CA GLY A 35 9.40 1.42 -3.72
C GLY A 35 8.68 2.36 -2.75
N ILE A 36 8.69 3.66 -3.03
CA ILE A 36 8.10 4.69 -2.17
C ILE A 36 6.58 4.55 -2.08
N VAL A 37 5.92 4.18 -3.18
CA VAL A 37 4.45 4.04 -3.20
C VAL A 37 3.95 2.89 -2.32
N GLY A 38 4.67 1.77 -2.25
CA GLY A 38 4.35 0.67 -1.33
C GLY A 38 4.39 1.12 0.13
N LYS A 39 5.36 1.98 0.48
CA LYS A 39 5.45 2.61 1.81
C LYS A 39 4.26 3.54 2.08
N VAL A 40 3.88 4.37 1.10
CA VAL A 40 2.74 5.30 1.22
C VAL A 40 1.42 4.54 1.47
N ILE A 41 1.21 3.41 0.80
CA ILE A 41 0.05 2.55 1.03
C ILE A 41 0.09 1.99 2.46
N ALA A 42 1.23 1.43 2.86
CA ALA A 42 1.39 0.79 4.15
C ALA A 42 1.24 1.72 5.37
N LEU A 43 1.41 3.05 5.20
CA LEU A 43 1.22 4.04 6.26
C LEU A 43 -0.13 3.88 6.98
N HIS A 44 -1.22 3.74 6.22
CA HIS A 44 -2.57 3.67 6.77
C HIS A 44 -3.23 2.30 6.67
N GLU A 45 -2.62 1.36 5.93
CA GLU A 45 -3.06 -0.03 5.92
C GLU A 45 -2.51 -0.81 7.13
N SER A 46 -1.28 -0.52 7.58
CA SER A 46 -0.59 -1.36 8.56
C SER A 46 0.31 -0.60 9.54
N GLU A 47 -0.11 0.59 9.98
CA GLU A 47 0.63 1.40 10.96
C GLU A 47 2.10 1.64 10.54
N GLY A 48 2.31 1.97 9.27
CA GLY A 48 3.66 2.23 8.74
C GLY A 48 4.42 0.98 8.27
N GLY A 49 3.73 -0.15 8.06
CA GLY A 49 4.32 -1.29 7.38
C GLY A 49 4.48 -2.58 8.19
N ARG A 50 3.66 -2.78 9.21
CA ARG A 50 3.69 -3.98 10.06
C ARG A 50 3.19 -5.21 9.31
N TYR A 51 3.96 -6.29 9.36
CA TYR A 51 3.56 -7.58 8.77
C TYR A 51 2.67 -8.43 9.68
N ASP A 52 2.56 -8.06 10.95
CA ASP A 52 1.92 -8.82 12.03
C ASP A 52 0.57 -8.23 12.47
N ILE A 53 0.04 -7.25 11.73
CA ILE A 53 -1.23 -6.58 12.03
C ILE A 53 -2.41 -7.22 11.28
N PHE A 54 -3.57 -7.29 11.93
CA PHE A 54 -4.82 -7.67 11.29
C PHE A 54 -5.96 -6.73 11.66
N ASN A 55 -6.98 -6.67 10.81
CA ASN A 55 -8.29 -6.12 11.13
C ASN A 55 -9.37 -7.21 10.96
N ARG A 56 -10.44 -7.11 11.74
CA ARG A 56 -11.56 -8.07 11.74
C ARG A 56 -12.76 -7.60 10.91
N GLY A 57 -12.64 -6.46 10.24
CA GLY A 57 -13.74 -5.79 9.55
C GLY A 57 -14.72 -5.12 10.51
N ALA A 58 -15.82 -4.61 9.96
CA ALA A 58 -16.91 -4.02 10.72
C ALA A 58 -18.21 -4.81 10.48
N VAL A 59 -18.95 -5.10 11.54
CA VAL A 59 -20.23 -5.83 11.47
C VAL A 59 -21.30 -5.02 12.17
N GLY A 60 -22.24 -4.49 11.40
CA GLY A 60 -23.29 -3.61 11.89
C GLY A 60 -22.73 -2.41 12.65
N LYS A 61 -23.14 -2.23 13.91
CA LYS A 61 -22.67 -1.14 14.78
C LYS A 61 -21.29 -1.39 15.39
N TYR A 62 -20.82 -2.64 15.47
CA TYR A 62 -19.59 -3.00 16.16
C TYR A 62 -18.36 -2.84 15.25
N LYS A 63 -17.39 -2.02 15.70
CA LYS A 63 -16.04 -2.00 15.14
C LYS A 63 -15.26 -3.09 15.88
N TRP A 64 -14.90 -4.15 15.17
CA TRP A 64 -13.99 -5.11 15.77
C TRP A 64 -12.57 -4.52 15.75
N THR A 65 -11.87 -4.70 16.86
CA THR A 65 -10.54 -4.14 17.08
C THR A 65 -9.53 -4.75 16.13
N SER A 66 -8.67 -3.92 15.57
CA SER A 66 -7.39 -4.38 15.00
C SER A 66 -6.55 -5.01 16.11
N GLY A 67 -5.64 -5.89 15.74
CA GLY A 67 -4.74 -6.52 16.68
C GLY A 67 -3.48 -7.01 16.00
N TYR A 68 -2.62 -7.66 16.79
CA TYR A 68 -1.34 -8.18 16.32
C TYR A 68 -1.26 -9.68 16.59
N GLU A 69 -0.67 -10.42 15.65
CA GLU A 69 -0.35 -11.84 15.80
C GLU A 69 0.81 -12.23 14.89
N ASN A 70 1.46 -13.36 15.16
CA ASN A 70 2.51 -13.86 14.29
C ASN A 70 1.93 -14.40 12.97
N ILE A 71 1.69 -13.49 12.04
CA ILE A 71 1.17 -13.79 10.70
C ILE A 71 2.20 -14.56 9.88
N GLY A 72 3.50 -14.31 10.08
CA GLY A 72 4.59 -14.96 9.35
C GLY A 72 4.56 -16.49 9.45
N ASP A 73 4.14 -17.01 10.59
CA ASP A 73 4.04 -18.44 10.84
C ASP A 73 2.73 -19.06 10.34
N ARG A 74 1.77 -18.25 9.85
CA ARG A 74 0.52 -18.77 9.29
C ARG A 74 0.70 -19.23 7.85
N THR A 75 -0.08 -20.24 7.45
CA THR A 75 -0.19 -20.65 6.05
C THR A 75 -1.28 -19.88 5.31
N ILE A 76 -1.22 -19.87 3.98
CA ILE A 76 -2.28 -19.31 3.13
C ILE A 76 -3.65 -19.94 3.45
N ASP A 77 -3.70 -21.25 3.67
CA ASP A 77 -4.94 -21.94 4.01
C ASP A 77 -5.50 -21.49 5.36
N GLU A 78 -4.65 -21.40 6.40
CA GLU A 78 -5.05 -20.91 7.72
C GLU A 78 -5.60 -19.47 7.65
N TRP A 79 -4.98 -18.60 6.83
CA TRP A 79 -5.50 -17.24 6.61
C TRP A 79 -6.87 -17.25 5.94
N ARG A 80 -7.04 -18.08 4.90
CA ARG A 80 -8.31 -18.19 4.17
C ARG A 80 -9.44 -18.62 5.10
N GLU A 81 -9.17 -19.62 5.94
CA GLU A 81 -10.10 -20.10 6.97
C GLU A 81 -10.49 -18.97 7.93
N LEU A 82 -9.52 -18.26 8.51
CA LEU A 82 -9.77 -17.14 9.42
C LEU A 82 -10.57 -16.01 8.78
N GLY A 83 -10.37 -15.75 7.49
CA GLY A 83 -11.11 -14.71 6.76
C GLY A 83 -12.53 -15.11 6.37
N ALA A 84 -12.77 -16.40 6.14
CA ALA A 84 -14.07 -16.97 5.81
C ALA A 84 -15.02 -17.04 7.02
N LEU A 85 -14.50 -16.94 8.25
CA LEU A 85 -15.32 -16.93 9.47
C LEU A 85 -16.38 -15.83 9.45
N SER A 86 -17.51 -16.08 10.14
CA SER A 86 -18.59 -15.12 10.30
C SER A 86 -18.12 -13.84 10.99
N GLY A 87 -18.79 -12.73 10.70
CA GLY A 87 -18.38 -11.41 11.18
C GLY A 87 -18.42 -11.24 12.71
N ASP A 88 -19.25 -12.01 13.41
CA ASP A 88 -19.35 -12.04 14.87
C ASP A 88 -18.31 -12.97 15.53
N ASN A 89 -17.59 -13.77 14.75
CA ASN A 89 -16.55 -14.65 15.25
C ASN A 89 -15.28 -13.86 15.61
N LYS A 90 -14.86 -13.93 16.88
CA LYS A 90 -13.65 -13.25 17.38
C LYS A 90 -12.36 -13.76 16.74
N ALA A 91 -12.34 -14.96 16.17
CA ALA A 91 -11.19 -15.46 15.43
C ALA A 91 -11.10 -14.87 14.01
N LYS A 92 -12.16 -14.21 13.50
CA LYS A 92 -12.15 -13.66 12.14
C LYS A 92 -10.94 -12.75 11.91
N ARG A 93 -10.36 -12.85 10.73
CA ARG A 93 -9.32 -11.95 10.22
C ARG A 93 -9.74 -11.48 8.83
N PHE A 94 -10.38 -10.32 8.76
CA PHE A 94 -10.91 -9.81 7.50
C PHE A 94 -9.82 -9.36 6.55
N ALA A 95 -8.79 -8.70 7.07
CA ALA A 95 -7.60 -8.35 6.34
C ALA A 95 -6.38 -8.43 7.26
N MET A 96 -5.23 -8.84 6.73
CA MET A 96 -4.01 -8.91 7.53
C MET A 96 -2.77 -8.51 6.76
N GLY A 97 -1.69 -8.34 7.52
CA GLY A 97 -0.37 -8.05 7.02
C GLY A 97 -0.20 -6.61 6.55
N LYS A 98 0.97 -6.35 6.00
CA LYS A 98 1.44 -5.01 5.63
C LYS A 98 0.51 -4.28 4.66
N TYR A 99 -0.15 -5.03 3.78
CA TYR A 99 -0.98 -4.48 2.71
C TYR A 99 -2.47 -4.79 2.89
N GLN A 100 -2.86 -5.30 4.06
CA GLN A 100 -4.24 -5.65 4.43
C GLN A 100 -4.93 -6.50 3.35
N ILE A 101 -4.30 -7.62 2.98
CA ILE A 101 -4.84 -8.52 1.95
C ILE A 101 -6.12 -9.18 2.50
N ILE A 102 -7.22 -9.11 1.75
CA ILE A 102 -8.49 -9.78 2.09
C ILE A 102 -8.56 -11.19 1.45
N PRO A 103 -9.42 -12.11 1.93
CA PRO A 103 -9.47 -13.49 1.44
C PRO A 103 -9.66 -13.65 -0.07
N ASP A 104 -10.52 -12.84 -0.68
CA ASP A 104 -10.75 -12.89 -2.13
C ASP A 104 -9.47 -12.53 -2.89
N THR A 105 -8.79 -11.46 -2.47
CA THR A 105 -7.49 -11.05 -3.03
C THR A 105 -6.43 -12.12 -2.81
N LEU A 106 -6.39 -12.74 -1.61
CA LEU A 106 -5.47 -13.85 -1.32
C LEU A 106 -5.68 -15.02 -2.30
N GLY A 107 -6.94 -15.37 -2.59
CA GLY A 107 -7.27 -16.40 -3.57
C GLY A 107 -6.82 -16.06 -4.99
N GLU A 108 -6.93 -14.79 -5.41
CA GLU A 108 -6.42 -14.34 -6.72
C GLU A 108 -4.89 -14.44 -6.79
N VAL A 109 -4.16 -13.90 -5.81
CA VAL A 109 -2.69 -13.89 -5.83
C VAL A 109 -2.11 -15.29 -5.67
N GLN A 110 -2.71 -16.14 -4.84
CA GLN A 110 -2.30 -17.53 -4.68
C GLN A 110 -2.35 -18.28 -6.01
N LYS A 111 -3.45 -18.16 -6.75
CA LYS A 111 -3.60 -18.79 -8.07
C LYS A 111 -2.59 -18.25 -9.07
N SER A 112 -2.38 -16.93 -9.07
CA SER A 112 -1.51 -16.25 -10.01
C SER A 112 -0.03 -16.62 -9.81
N LEU A 113 0.40 -16.70 -8.54
CA LEU A 113 1.77 -17.08 -8.15
C LEU A 113 1.96 -18.60 -7.99
N LYS A 114 0.91 -19.40 -8.17
CA LYS A 114 0.90 -20.86 -7.97
C LYS A 114 1.40 -21.27 -6.58
N LEU A 115 1.07 -20.49 -5.55
CA LEU A 115 1.49 -20.77 -4.18
C LEU A 115 0.69 -21.94 -3.59
N SER A 116 1.36 -22.86 -2.90
CA SER A 116 0.68 -23.93 -2.17
C SER A 116 -0.11 -23.34 -0.99
N GLY A 117 -1.18 -24.02 -0.59
CA GLY A 117 -1.91 -23.66 0.62
C GLY A 117 -1.07 -23.69 1.90
N SER A 118 -0.01 -24.51 1.91
CA SER A 118 0.98 -24.60 2.99
C SER A 118 2.04 -23.49 3.01
N THR A 119 2.07 -22.63 1.99
CA THR A 119 3.03 -21.51 1.91
C THR A 119 2.83 -20.59 3.11
N LYS A 120 3.92 -20.29 3.82
CA LYS A 120 3.93 -19.39 4.98
C LYS A 120 3.81 -17.94 4.56
N LEU A 121 3.14 -17.12 5.38
CA LEU A 121 2.87 -15.72 5.11
C LEU A 121 3.97 -14.81 5.67
N THR A 122 5.22 -15.21 5.44
CA THR A 122 6.40 -14.47 5.87
C THR A 122 6.38 -13.06 5.26
N PRO A 123 7.15 -12.11 5.81
CA PRO A 123 7.29 -10.79 5.19
C PRO A 123 7.58 -10.87 3.69
N GLU A 124 8.47 -11.76 3.26
CA GLU A 124 8.84 -11.97 1.86
C GLU A 124 7.64 -12.44 1.02
N THR A 125 6.86 -13.39 1.52
CA THR A 125 5.63 -13.83 0.84
C THR A 125 4.59 -12.71 0.76
N GLN A 126 4.46 -11.89 1.81
CA GLN A 126 3.56 -10.72 1.78
C GLN A 126 4.00 -9.68 0.74
N GLU A 127 5.31 -9.43 0.61
CA GLU A 127 5.86 -8.54 -0.41
C GLU A 127 5.66 -9.10 -1.83
N LEU A 128 5.84 -10.41 -2.03
CA LEU A 128 5.62 -11.06 -3.32
C LEU A 128 4.14 -11.00 -3.74
N MET A 129 3.23 -11.32 -2.82
CA MET A 129 1.78 -11.20 -3.06
C MET A 129 1.37 -9.76 -3.35
N PHE A 130 1.96 -8.79 -2.64
CA PHE A 130 1.73 -7.38 -2.90
C PHE A 130 2.21 -6.99 -4.29
N LEU A 131 3.45 -7.30 -4.66
CA LEU A 131 4.00 -7.01 -5.99
C LEU A 131 3.09 -7.53 -7.09
N GLU A 132 2.71 -8.81 -7.00
CA GLU A 132 1.87 -9.46 -7.98
C GLU A 132 0.52 -8.74 -8.12
N HIS A 133 -0.16 -8.50 -7.01
CA HIS A 133 -1.44 -7.81 -7.00
C HIS A 133 -1.31 -6.37 -7.50
N PHE A 134 -0.30 -5.67 -7.00
CA PHE A 134 -0.04 -4.26 -7.25
C PHE A 134 0.34 -4.01 -8.69
N ILE A 135 1.34 -4.70 -9.23
CA ILE A 135 1.82 -4.50 -10.60
C ILE A 135 0.74 -4.88 -11.61
N LYS A 136 0.04 -6.01 -11.42
CA LYS A 136 -0.97 -6.46 -12.39
C LYS A 136 -2.20 -5.56 -12.44
N LYS A 137 -2.58 -4.98 -11.30
CA LYS A 137 -3.82 -4.20 -11.20
C LYS A 137 -3.57 -2.69 -11.34
N THR A 138 -2.32 -2.22 -11.28
CA THR A 138 -1.98 -0.80 -11.39
C THR A 138 -1.18 -0.50 -12.65
N ASN A 139 -1.36 0.68 -13.23
CA ASN A 139 -0.57 1.14 -14.39
C ASN A 139 0.81 1.64 -13.97
N ILE A 140 1.41 1.09 -12.91
CA ILE A 140 2.59 1.67 -12.28
C ILE A 140 3.84 1.58 -13.16
N ILE A 141 4.05 0.47 -13.86
CA ILE A 141 5.17 0.32 -14.79
C ILE A 141 5.12 1.45 -15.83
N THR A 142 3.94 1.65 -16.43
CA THR A 142 3.72 2.70 -17.42
C THR A 142 3.92 4.08 -16.81
N ALA A 143 3.41 4.34 -15.61
CA ALA A 143 3.57 5.62 -14.92
C ALA A 143 5.04 5.94 -14.64
N ILE A 144 5.81 4.98 -14.14
CA ILE A 144 7.24 5.15 -13.83
C ILE A 144 8.07 5.28 -15.10
N LYS A 145 7.82 4.47 -16.13
CA LYS A 145 8.61 4.52 -17.36
C LYS A 145 8.32 5.78 -18.18
N SER A 146 7.07 6.28 -18.19
CA SER A 146 6.70 7.44 -19.01
C SER A 146 6.76 8.80 -18.29
N GLY A 147 6.51 8.85 -16.97
CA GLY A 147 6.48 10.09 -16.19
C GLY A 147 5.34 11.07 -16.51
N SER A 148 4.53 10.78 -17.53
CA SER A 148 3.45 11.67 -17.95
C SER A 148 2.34 11.78 -16.90
N SER A 149 1.82 12.99 -16.70
CA SER A 149 0.76 13.26 -15.72
C SER A 149 -0.45 12.35 -15.90
N LYS A 150 -0.87 12.11 -17.15
CA LYS A 150 -1.97 11.19 -17.48
C LYS A 150 -1.73 9.76 -16.97
N ASN A 151 -0.52 9.23 -17.13
CA ASN A 151 -0.21 7.86 -16.70
C ASN A 151 -0.05 7.77 -15.19
N ILE A 152 0.51 8.81 -14.56
CA ILE A 152 0.61 8.92 -13.11
C ILE A 152 -0.78 8.98 -12.46
N GLU A 153 -1.68 9.83 -12.97
CA GLU A 153 -3.06 9.91 -12.50
C GLU A 153 -3.83 8.60 -12.75
N SER A 154 -3.60 7.95 -13.89
CA SER A 154 -4.17 6.63 -14.21
C SER A 154 -3.72 5.55 -13.22
N ALA A 155 -2.44 5.55 -12.81
CA ALA A 155 -1.95 4.66 -11.77
C ALA A 155 -2.55 5.01 -10.40
N ALA A 156 -2.59 6.30 -10.03
CA ALA A 156 -3.12 6.76 -8.75
C ALA A 156 -4.60 6.38 -8.56
N ILE A 157 -5.46 6.53 -9.57
CA ILE A 157 -6.87 6.10 -9.46
C ILE A 157 -7.01 4.57 -9.36
N LYS A 158 -6.14 3.80 -10.03
CA LYS A 158 -6.13 2.33 -9.89
C LYS A 158 -5.69 1.89 -8.50
N ILE A 159 -4.72 2.57 -7.90
CA ILE A 159 -4.32 2.36 -6.50
C ILE A 159 -5.49 2.64 -5.55
N ALA A 160 -6.19 3.77 -5.71
CA ALA A 160 -7.36 4.12 -4.90
C ALA A 160 -8.52 3.12 -5.02
N LYS A 161 -8.62 2.41 -6.15
CA LYS A 161 -9.61 1.32 -6.34
C LYS A 161 -9.26 0.06 -5.57
N ILE A 162 -7.98 -0.17 -5.26
CA ILE A 162 -7.53 -1.36 -4.52
C ILE A 162 -7.57 -1.05 -3.01
N TRP A 163 -6.97 0.06 -2.59
CA TRP A 163 -6.86 0.42 -1.17
C TRP A 163 -7.81 1.54 -0.79
N ALA A 164 -8.79 1.22 0.07
CA ALA A 164 -9.80 2.17 0.51
C ALA A 164 -9.21 3.36 1.30
N SER A 165 -8.03 3.19 1.91
CA SER A 165 -7.33 4.28 2.59
C SER A 165 -6.76 5.33 1.63
N VAL A 166 -6.64 5.05 0.33
CA VAL A 166 -6.11 5.98 -0.66
C VAL A 166 -7.23 6.78 -1.31
N GLY A 167 -7.10 8.12 -1.27
CA GLY A 167 -8.06 9.01 -1.90
C GLY A 167 -7.99 9.01 -3.43
N VAL A 168 -9.10 9.28 -4.10
CA VAL A 168 -9.14 9.44 -5.57
C VAL A 168 -8.42 10.73 -6.01
N PRO A 169 -7.63 10.71 -7.11
CA PRO A 169 -6.79 11.84 -7.51
C PRO A 169 -7.54 13.03 -8.13
N PHE A 170 -8.76 12.81 -8.61
CA PHE A 170 -9.65 13.79 -9.24
C PHE A 170 -11.11 13.43 -8.97
N ASP A 171 -12.02 14.38 -9.22
CA ASP A 171 -13.46 14.13 -9.15
C ASP A 171 -13.84 13.00 -10.13
N THR A 172 -14.54 11.99 -9.62
CA THR A 172 -14.87 10.80 -10.40
C THR A 172 -16.21 10.22 -9.98
N SER A 173 -16.61 9.11 -10.57
CA SER A 173 -17.79 8.38 -10.14
C SER A 173 -17.62 6.87 -10.27
N ARG A 174 -18.48 6.13 -9.58
CA ARG A 174 -18.59 4.68 -9.73
C ARG A 174 -20.05 4.25 -9.69
N ILE A 175 -20.34 3.12 -10.31
CA ILE A 175 -21.64 2.46 -10.17
C ILE A 175 -21.61 1.60 -8.90
N ALA A 176 -22.64 1.77 -8.08
CA ALA A 176 -22.96 0.92 -6.96
C ALA A 176 -24.36 0.33 -7.16
N TYR A 177 -24.71 -0.67 -6.34
CA TYR A 177 -26.00 -1.35 -6.43
C TYR A 177 -26.73 -1.29 -5.10
N LYS A 178 -28.03 -1.00 -5.14
CA LYS A 178 -28.91 -1.04 -3.97
C LYS A 178 -30.08 -1.98 -4.23
N LYS A 179 -30.60 -2.58 -3.16
CA LYS A 179 -31.81 -3.41 -3.24
C LYS A 179 -33.04 -2.51 -3.22
N VAL A 180 -33.88 -2.61 -4.24
CA VAL A 180 -35.19 -1.97 -4.34
C VAL A 180 -36.19 -3.07 -4.65
N ASN A 181 -37.14 -3.32 -3.74
CA ASN A 181 -38.13 -4.41 -3.86
C ASN A 181 -37.48 -5.77 -4.20
N GLY A 182 -36.39 -6.10 -3.51
CA GLY A 182 -35.62 -7.33 -3.74
C GLY A 182 -34.69 -7.34 -4.97
N LYS A 183 -34.89 -6.41 -5.92
CA LYS A 183 -34.08 -6.31 -7.15
C LYS A 183 -32.83 -5.46 -6.94
N SER A 184 -31.73 -5.85 -7.57
CA SER A 184 -30.49 -5.06 -7.58
C SER A 184 -30.60 -3.95 -8.62
N VAL A 185 -30.55 -2.69 -8.20
CA VAL A 185 -30.68 -1.52 -9.08
C VAL A 185 -29.39 -0.70 -9.03
N PRO A 186 -28.77 -0.37 -10.19
CA PRO A 186 -27.56 0.45 -10.22
C PRO A 186 -27.86 1.90 -9.83
N TYR A 187 -26.91 2.56 -9.20
CA TYR A 187 -26.90 4.00 -8.97
C TYR A 187 -25.47 4.54 -9.00
N THR A 188 -25.33 5.82 -9.38
CA THR A 188 -24.03 6.48 -9.46
C THR A 188 -23.66 7.11 -8.12
N ILE A 189 -22.44 6.84 -7.65
CA ILE A 189 -21.80 7.55 -6.55
C ILE A 189 -20.80 8.53 -7.17
N TYR A 190 -21.04 9.82 -6.96
CA TYR A 190 -20.08 10.86 -7.30
C TYR A 190 -19.08 11.05 -6.16
N LEU A 191 -17.80 11.09 -6.50
CA LEU A 191 -16.69 11.13 -5.58
C LEU A 191 -15.88 12.40 -5.86
N LYS A 192 -15.61 13.17 -4.82
CA LYS A 192 -14.70 14.31 -4.86
C LYS A 192 -13.25 13.85 -4.67
N LYS A 193 -12.31 14.58 -5.27
CA LYS A 193 -10.87 14.39 -5.03
C LYS A 193 -10.58 14.21 -3.53
N GLY A 194 -9.78 13.20 -3.21
CA GLY A 194 -9.42 12.86 -1.83
C GLY A 194 -10.41 11.96 -1.09
N GLN A 195 -11.62 11.72 -1.61
CA GLN A 195 -12.51 10.70 -1.05
C GLN A 195 -12.02 9.29 -1.40
N SER A 196 -12.37 8.29 -0.58
CA SER A 196 -12.10 6.90 -0.92
C SER A 196 -12.90 6.51 -2.15
N TYR A 197 -12.31 5.71 -3.05
CA TYR A 197 -13.10 5.12 -4.13
C TYR A 197 -14.29 4.32 -3.58
N TRP A 198 -14.14 3.76 -2.39
CA TRP A 198 -15.15 2.95 -1.70
C TRP A 198 -16.06 3.75 -0.76
N SER A 199 -16.03 5.09 -0.80
CA SER A 199 -16.97 5.92 -0.03
C SER A 199 -18.42 5.55 -0.36
N GLY A 200 -19.27 5.48 0.67
CA GLY A 200 -20.65 4.97 0.57
C GLY A 200 -20.78 3.44 0.66
N THR A 201 -19.67 2.70 0.76
CA THR A 201 -19.67 1.26 1.03
C THR A 201 -19.01 0.99 2.38
N GLY A 202 -19.75 0.41 3.31
CA GLY A 202 -19.25 0.13 4.66
C GLY A 202 -18.79 1.41 5.37
N ARG A 203 -17.66 1.32 6.08
CA ARG A 203 -17.04 2.45 6.81
C ARG A 203 -15.78 2.96 6.11
N ASN A 204 -15.65 2.73 4.80
CA ASN A 204 -14.46 3.08 4.05
C ASN A 204 -14.26 4.60 3.98
N LYS A 205 -13.06 5.04 4.37
CA LYS A 205 -12.63 6.43 4.35
C LYS A 205 -11.16 6.49 3.93
N ALA A 206 -10.83 7.48 3.10
CA ALA A 206 -9.45 7.74 2.74
C ALA A 206 -8.74 8.44 3.89
N HIS A 207 -7.51 8.00 4.15
CA HIS A 207 -6.58 8.56 5.12
C HIS A 207 -5.29 9.04 4.44
N THR A 208 -4.90 8.39 3.34
CA THR A 208 -3.79 8.80 2.47
C THR A 208 -4.28 9.77 1.39
N PRO A 209 -3.82 11.04 1.39
CA PRO A 209 -4.14 11.97 0.32
C PRO A 209 -3.59 11.47 -1.03
N PRO A 210 -4.34 11.64 -2.14
CA PRO A 210 -3.87 11.25 -3.47
C PRO A 210 -2.56 11.94 -3.88
N ALA A 211 -2.31 13.15 -3.36
CA ALA A 211 -1.09 13.90 -3.63
C ALA A 211 0.18 13.15 -3.16
N LEU A 212 0.12 12.38 -2.07
CA LEU A 212 1.26 11.57 -1.62
C LEU A 212 1.56 10.43 -2.60
N VAL A 213 0.52 9.79 -3.14
CA VAL A 213 0.68 8.73 -4.14
C VAL A 213 1.21 9.30 -5.45
N ILE A 214 0.68 10.43 -5.92
CA ILE A 214 1.16 11.12 -7.12
C ILE A 214 2.62 11.51 -6.95
N LYS A 215 2.99 12.14 -5.82
CA LYS A 215 4.38 12.51 -5.54
C LYS A 215 5.29 11.28 -5.52
N ALA A 216 4.88 10.19 -4.85
CA ALA A 216 5.67 8.96 -4.84
C ALA A 216 5.92 8.40 -6.25
N LEU A 217 4.92 8.43 -7.13
CA LEU A 217 5.06 8.00 -8.53
C LEU A 217 5.99 8.93 -9.33
N GLN A 218 5.94 10.24 -9.09
CA GLN A 218 6.85 11.21 -9.70
C GLN A 218 8.29 11.02 -9.23
N ASP A 219 8.50 10.85 -7.92
CA ASP A 219 9.82 10.58 -7.33
C ASP A 219 10.39 9.27 -7.92
N MET A 220 9.57 8.20 -8.01
CA MET A 220 9.97 6.93 -8.62
C MET A 220 10.31 7.06 -10.11
N HIS A 221 9.61 7.91 -10.87
CA HIS A 221 9.98 8.23 -12.25
C HIS A 221 11.33 8.96 -12.33
N SER A 222 11.56 9.93 -11.44
CA SER A 222 12.83 10.65 -11.36
C SER A 222 14.00 9.71 -11.08
N ASP A 223 13.85 8.81 -10.10
CA ASP A 223 14.85 7.80 -9.78
C ASP A 223 15.11 6.87 -10.97
N TYR A 224 14.04 6.42 -11.64
CA TYR A 224 14.15 5.62 -12.87
C TYR A 224 14.97 6.34 -13.94
N LYS A 225 14.73 7.63 -14.18
CA LYS A 225 15.48 8.44 -15.15
C LYS A 225 16.95 8.60 -14.76
N THR A 226 17.23 8.81 -13.47
CA THR A 226 18.59 8.91 -12.95
C THR A 226 19.35 7.60 -13.18
N LEU A 227 18.77 6.46 -12.81
CA LEU A 227 19.39 5.15 -12.99
C LEU A 227 19.65 4.82 -14.48
N MET A 228 18.72 5.17 -15.36
CA MET A 228 18.92 5.05 -16.81
C MET A 228 20.10 5.90 -17.30
N SER A 229 20.27 7.12 -16.77
CA SER A 229 21.41 7.98 -17.12
C SER A 229 22.75 7.47 -16.61
N GLN A 230 22.74 6.62 -15.58
CA GLN A 230 23.90 5.91 -15.04
C GLN A 230 24.26 4.64 -15.84
N GLY A 231 23.56 4.36 -16.94
CA GLY A 231 23.85 3.25 -17.84
C GLY A 231 23.10 1.95 -17.53
N LEU A 232 22.17 1.95 -16.56
CA LEU A 232 21.31 0.79 -16.33
C LEU A 232 20.31 0.60 -17.47
N SER A 233 19.95 -0.65 -17.75
CA SER A 233 18.84 -0.95 -18.65
C SER A 233 17.50 -0.51 -18.04
N SER A 234 16.46 -0.37 -18.88
CA SER A 234 15.10 -0.04 -18.43
C SER A 234 14.57 -1.01 -17.38
N GLU A 235 14.94 -2.28 -17.47
CA GLU A 235 14.48 -3.29 -16.52
C GLU A 235 15.21 -3.17 -15.19
N GLU A 236 16.55 -3.08 -15.21
CA GLU A 236 17.35 -2.94 -14.00
C GLU A 236 17.03 -1.65 -13.24
N ALA A 237 16.81 -0.54 -13.96
CA ALA A 237 16.38 0.71 -13.37
C ALA A 237 15.02 0.56 -12.68
N PHE A 238 14.05 -0.10 -13.33
CA PHE A 238 12.73 -0.33 -12.77
C PHE A 238 12.78 -1.24 -11.52
N GLU A 239 13.50 -2.37 -11.59
CA GLU A 239 13.70 -3.28 -10.46
C GLU A 239 14.29 -2.54 -9.26
N ARG A 240 15.28 -1.67 -9.49
CA ARG A 240 15.94 -0.90 -8.44
C ARG A 240 15.00 0.10 -7.78
N VAL A 241 14.20 0.82 -8.56
CA VAL A 241 13.16 1.75 -8.07
C VAL A 241 12.12 1.02 -7.23
N MET A 242 11.68 -0.15 -7.69
CA MET A 242 10.72 -0.98 -6.97
C MET A 242 11.31 -1.69 -5.75
N SER A 243 12.64 -1.58 -5.56
CA SER A 243 13.41 -2.29 -4.54
C SER A 243 13.31 -3.82 -4.64
N VAL A 244 13.01 -4.32 -5.84
CA VAL A 244 12.93 -5.74 -6.17
C VAL A 244 14.36 -6.30 -6.24
N ASP A 245 14.58 -7.48 -5.68
CA ASP A 245 15.82 -8.25 -5.86
C ASP A 245 15.54 -9.37 -6.86
N LYS A 246 16.43 -9.56 -7.84
CA LYS A 246 16.33 -10.63 -8.85
C LYS A 246 16.22 -12.02 -8.22
N LYS A 247 16.69 -12.20 -6.98
CA LYS A 247 16.61 -13.49 -6.26
C LYS A 247 15.19 -13.87 -5.78
N LEU A 248 14.20 -13.00 -5.98
CA LEU A 248 12.81 -13.26 -5.60
C LEU A 248 11.96 -13.83 -6.76
N PHE A 249 12.55 -14.06 -7.93
CA PHE A 249 11.93 -14.68 -9.10
C PHE A 249 12.72 -15.90 -9.58
#